data_AF-A0A7C2W9P8-F1
#
_entry.id   AF-A0A7C2W9P8-F1
#
_cell.length_a   1.000
_cell.length_b   1.000
_cell.length_c   1.000
_cell.angle_alpha   90.00
_cell.angle_beta   90.00
_cell.angle_gamma   90.00
#
_symmetry.space_group_name_H-M   'P 1'
#
loop_
_entity.id
_entity.type
_entity.pdbx_description
1 polymer ?
#
loop_
_entity_poly.entity_id
_entity_poly.type
_entity_poly.pdbx_seq_one_letter_code
_entity_poly.pdbx_strand_id
1 'polypeptide(L)'
;MSRDRLAREAMVRVPSKTDAELGESLGRLSHGAKVKRGQLTSVQQGRYGTGPAPYGYRRGREGEKPLVVDDREAEVVRTIFREYLNTRSTGKVVNYLHSKGIYTRKGNKWSRQAIAIILSNRTYRGRVSYGDAETEGLHDPIIEPALFYKANAVKERKRRGRPLLSRSLARKH
;
A
#
# COMPACT_ATOMS: atom_id res chain seq x y z
N MET A 1 -16.43 -79.81 -22.03
CA MET A 1 -15.17 -79.19 -22.52
C MET A 1 -15.57 -77.90 -23.24
N SER A 2 -15.41 -76.72 -22.62
CA SER A 2 -14.22 -75.84 -22.75
C SER A 2 -14.01 -75.42 -24.22
N ARG A 3 -13.99 -74.15 -24.64
CA ARG A 3 -13.76 -72.84 -23.99
C ARG A 3 -14.37 -71.78 -24.92
N ASP A 4 -15.32 -71.00 -24.42
CA ASP A 4 -15.63 -69.69 -25.02
C ASP A 4 -15.40 -68.65 -23.92
N ARG A 5 -14.22 -68.02 -23.95
CA ARG A 5 -13.81 -67.00 -22.98
C ARG A 5 -12.94 -65.97 -23.69
N LEU A 6 -13.62 -64.93 -24.15
CA LEU A 6 -13.30 -63.53 -23.88
C LEU A 6 -11.81 -63.18 -24.00
N ALA A 7 -11.43 -62.71 -25.20
CA ALA A 7 -10.29 -61.82 -25.37
C ALA A 7 -10.53 -60.56 -24.53
N ARG A 8 -9.91 -60.51 -23.34
CA ARG A 8 -9.84 -59.32 -22.50
C ARG A 8 -8.82 -58.36 -23.12
N GLU A 9 -9.33 -57.28 -23.69
CA GLU A 9 -8.54 -56.07 -23.96
C GLU A 9 -7.85 -55.63 -22.66
N ALA A 10 -6.52 -55.61 -22.70
CA ALA A 10 -5.70 -54.99 -21.66
C ALA A 10 -5.78 -53.46 -21.80
N MET A 11 -6.92 -52.88 -21.39
CA MET A 11 -6.95 -51.47 -21.00
C MET A 11 -6.15 -51.33 -19.71
N VAL A 12 -4.84 -51.11 -19.85
CA VAL A 12 -4.03 -50.54 -18.77
C VAL A 12 -4.61 -49.15 -18.53
N ARG A 13 -5.51 -49.06 -17.55
CA ARG A 13 -6.02 -47.80 -17.03
C ARG A 13 -4.82 -47.03 -16.50
N VAL A 14 -4.34 -46.07 -17.29
CA VAL A 14 -3.36 -45.08 -16.85
C VAL A 14 -3.96 -44.42 -15.61
N PRO A 15 -3.29 -44.44 -14.44
CA PRO A 15 -3.83 -43.77 -13.28
C PRO A 15 -3.88 -42.27 -13.58
N SER A 16 -5.09 -41.72 -13.63
CA SER A 16 -5.33 -40.28 -13.68
C SER A 16 -4.64 -39.65 -12.49
N LYS A 17 -3.75 -38.68 -12.77
CA LYS A 17 -3.00 -37.91 -11.77
C LYS A 17 -3.89 -37.57 -10.58
N THR A 18 -3.53 -38.15 -9.43
CA THR A 18 -4.21 -37.98 -8.16
C THR A 18 -4.06 -36.55 -7.67
N ASP A 19 -5.06 -36.06 -6.94
CA ASP A 19 -5.10 -34.75 -6.25
C ASP A 19 -3.86 -34.47 -5.36
N ALA A 20 -3.04 -35.49 -5.10
CA ALA A 20 -1.76 -35.41 -4.40
C ALA A 20 -0.69 -34.58 -5.15
N GLU A 21 -0.59 -34.68 -6.49
CA GLU A 21 0.36 -33.84 -7.26
C GLU A 21 -0.09 -32.37 -7.29
N LEU A 22 -1.39 -32.11 -7.19
CA LEU A 22 -1.96 -30.75 -7.07
C LEU A 22 -1.67 -30.16 -5.68
N GLY A 23 -1.70 -30.98 -4.63
CA GLY A 23 -1.37 -30.58 -3.26
C GLY A 23 0.12 -30.23 -3.07
N GLU A 24 1.03 -30.98 -3.70
CA GLU A 24 2.47 -30.77 -3.56
C GLU A 24 2.97 -29.52 -4.32
N SER A 25 2.29 -29.16 -5.43
CA SER A 25 2.58 -27.94 -6.21
C SER A 25 2.26 -26.65 -5.43
N LEU A 26 1.26 -26.67 -4.54
CA LEU A 26 0.88 -25.53 -3.70
C LEU A 26 1.83 -25.31 -2.50
N GLY A 27 2.64 -26.31 -2.12
CA GLY A 27 3.59 -26.26 -1.00
C GLY A 27 4.84 -25.43 -1.25
N ARG A 28 5.20 -25.14 -2.51
CA ARG A 28 6.44 -24.45 -2.91
C ARG A 28 6.27 -22.98 -3.28
N LEU A 29 5.38 -22.24 -2.61
CA LEU A 29 5.41 -20.78 -2.74
C LEU A 29 6.74 -20.23 -2.20
N SER A 30 7.44 -19.44 -3.02
CA SER A 30 8.63 -18.71 -2.59
C SER A 30 8.33 -17.83 -1.37
N HIS A 31 9.34 -17.50 -0.57
CA HIS A 31 9.15 -16.63 0.60
C HIS A 31 8.47 -15.30 0.21
N GLY A 32 8.85 -14.73 -0.95
CA GLY A 32 8.19 -13.53 -1.48
C GLY A 32 6.71 -13.72 -1.83
N ALA A 33 6.35 -14.87 -2.42
CA ALA A 33 4.94 -15.18 -2.70
C ALA A 33 4.11 -15.36 -1.42
N LYS A 34 4.70 -15.97 -0.38
CA LYS A 34 4.07 -16.10 0.94
C LYS A 34 3.83 -14.73 1.60
N VAL A 35 4.84 -13.85 1.57
CA VAL A 35 4.71 -12.47 2.08
C VAL A 35 3.64 -11.69 1.32
N LYS A 36 3.64 -11.77 -0.03
CA LYS A 36 2.63 -11.11 -0.88
C LYS A 36 1.22 -11.57 -0.51
N ARG A 37 1.02 -12.89 -0.35
CA ARG A 37 -0.28 -13.46 0.05
C ARG A 37 -0.72 -12.94 1.41
N GLY A 38 0.17 -12.95 2.41
CA GLY A 38 -0.16 -12.47 3.75
C GLY A 38 -0.54 -10.97 3.78
N GLN A 39 0.14 -10.14 3.00
CA GLN A 39 -0.19 -8.72 2.88
C GLN A 39 -1.53 -8.49 2.19
N LEU A 40 -1.82 -9.24 1.12
CA LEU A 40 -3.13 -9.20 0.45
C LEU A 40 -4.26 -9.62 1.40
N THR A 41 -4.10 -10.72 2.13
CA THR A 41 -5.07 -11.16 3.13
C THR A 41 -5.28 -10.11 4.23
N SER A 42 -4.21 -9.45 4.69
CA SER A 42 -4.31 -8.38 5.69
C SER A 42 -5.14 -7.20 5.18
N VAL A 43 -4.92 -6.76 3.94
CA VAL A 43 -5.70 -5.68 3.31
C VAL A 43 -7.16 -6.07 3.14
N GLN A 44 -7.45 -7.31 2.74
CA GLN A 44 -8.83 -7.79 2.64
C GLN A 44 -9.57 -7.75 3.99
N GLN A 45 -8.84 -7.96 5.10
CA GLN A 45 -9.36 -7.85 6.45
C GLN A 45 -9.35 -6.41 7.01
N GLY A 46 -9.00 -5.40 6.20
CA GLY A 46 -8.90 -4.01 6.64
C GLY A 46 -7.73 -3.73 7.59
N ARG A 47 -6.82 -4.69 7.78
CA ARG A 47 -5.66 -4.56 8.67
C ARG A 47 -4.51 -3.89 7.93
N TYR A 48 -3.90 -2.89 8.57
CA TYR A 48 -2.69 -2.28 8.03
C TYR A 48 -1.54 -3.29 8.02
N GLY A 49 -0.94 -3.51 6.83
CA GLY A 49 0.10 -4.50 6.59
C GLY A 49 1.37 -4.29 7.42
N THR A 50 2.37 -5.14 7.29
CA THR A 50 3.49 -5.30 8.26
C THR A 50 4.52 -4.16 8.35
N GLY A 51 4.41 -3.07 7.59
CA GLY A 51 5.37 -1.95 7.57
C GLY A 51 5.37 -1.06 8.82
N PRO A 52 6.27 -0.07 8.93
CA PRO A 52 6.18 0.92 10.01
C PRO A 52 4.85 1.68 9.96
N ALA A 53 4.34 2.09 11.13
CA ALA A 53 3.15 2.93 11.21
C ALA A 53 3.43 4.29 10.52
N PRO A 54 2.52 4.77 9.66
CA PRO A 54 2.66 6.09 9.05
C PRO A 54 2.78 7.18 10.12
N TYR A 55 3.40 8.30 9.76
CA TYR A 55 3.45 9.47 10.65
C TYR A 55 2.02 9.92 11.01
N GLY A 56 1.74 10.31 12.25
CA GLY A 56 0.37 10.54 12.73
C GLY A 56 -0.32 9.32 13.31
N TYR A 57 0.27 8.12 13.16
CA TYR A 57 -0.21 6.89 13.78
C TYR A 57 0.91 6.17 14.52
N ARG A 58 0.50 5.42 15.55
CA ARG A 58 1.30 4.36 16.18
C ARG A 58 0.66 3.00 15.93
N ARG A 59 1.43 1.93 16.11
CA ARG A 59 0.86 0.58 16.15
C ARG A 59 -0.01 0.42 17.39
N GLY A 60 -1.16 -0.21 17.20
CA GLY A 60 -1.98 -0.66 18.32
C GLY A 60 -1.28 -1.76 19.11
N ARG A 61 -1.53 -1.77 20.41
CA ARG A 61 -1.21 -2.89 21.31
C ARG A 61 -2.33 -3.93 21.24
N GLU A 62 -2.17 -5.03 21.96
CA GLU A 62 -3.23 -6.03 22.09
C GLU A 62 -4.53 -5.40 22.60
N GLY A 63 -5.64 -5.73 21.95
CA GLY A 63 -6.96 -5.13 22.23
C GLY A 63 -7.22 -3.77 21.57
N GLU A 64 -6.21 -3.10 21.01
CA GLU A 64 -6.39 -1.84 20.27
C GLU A 64 -6.61 -2.06 18.77
N LYS A 65 -7.06 -1.00 18.07
CA LYS A 65 -7.09 -0.95 16.60
C LYS A 65 -5.68 -1.17 16.02
N PRO A 66 -5.53 -1.79 14.83
CA PRO A 66 -4.22 -2.06 14.23
C PRO A 66 -3.31 -0.83 14.06
N LEU A 67 -3.92 0.34 13.85
CA LEU A 67 -3.30 1.65 13.95
C LEU A 67 -4.14 2.52 14.87
N VAL A 68 -3.46 3.24 15.75
CA VAL A 68 -4.07 4.22 16.66
C VAL A 68 -3.50 5.59 16.35
N VAL A 69 -4.34 6.61 16.35
CA VAL A 69 -3.95 8.00 16.09
C VAL A 69 -2.97 8.46 17.18
N ASP A 70 -1.89 9.11 16.77
CA ASP A 70 -1.03 9.91 17.64
C ASP A 70 -1.45 11.36 17.47
N ASP A 71 -2.10 11.97 18.47
CA ASP A 71 -2.74 13.28 18.31
C ASP A 71 -1.74 14.39 17.93
N ARG A 72 -0.52 14.34 18.46
CA ARG A 72 0.50 15.38 18.21
C ARG A 72 0.97 15.30 16.76
N GLU A 73 1.28 14.10 16.28
CA GLU A 73 1.70 13.91 14.90
C GLU A 73 0.54 14.03 13.91
N ALA A 74 -0.67 13.63 14.30
CA ALA A 74 -1.87 13.76 13.49
C ALA A 74 -2.20 15.22 13.20
N GLU A 75 -1.99 16.12 14.17
CA GLU A 75 -2.16 17.55 13.93
C GLU A 75 -1.14 18.11 12.91
N VAL A 76 0.08 17.59 12.92
CA VAL A 76 1.07 17.92 11.89
C VAL A 76 0.62 17.40 10.52
N VAL A 77 0.02 16.20 10.44
CA VAL A 77 -0.57 15.70 9.18
C VAL A 77 -1.70 16.61 8.71
N ARG A 78 -2.64 17.02 9.57
CA ARG A 78 -3.71 17.97 9.23
C ARG A 78 -3.14 19.29 8.73
N THR A 79 -2.11 19.80 9.39
CA THR A 79 -1.37 20.99 8.99
C THR A 79 -0.75 20.83 7.60
N ILE A 80 -0.12 19.69 7.30
CA ILE A 80 0.46 19.40 5.98
C ILE A 80 -0.61 19.47 4.88
N PHE A 81 -1.77 18.84 5.08
CA PHE A 81 -2.85 18.88 4.10
C PHE A 81 -3.39 20.31 3.89
N ARG A 82 -3.61 21.05 4.99
CA ARG A 82 -4.07 22.45 4.96
C ARG A 82 -3.07 23.36 4.22
N GLU A 83 -1.80 23.34 4.60
CA GLU A 83 -0.77 24.17 3.98
C GLU A 83 -0.52 23.79 2.52
N TYR A 84 -0.64 22.52 2.18
CA TYR A 84 -0.53 22.09 0.79
C TYR A 84 -1.70 22.62 -0.04
N LEU A 85 -2.93 22.59 0.46
CA LEU A 85 -4.08 23.13 -0.25
C LEU A 85 -3.97 24.64 -0.47
N ASN A 86 -3.41 25.36 0.50
CA ASN A 86 -3.17 26.80 0.43
C ASN A 86 -2.06 27.15 -0.57
N THR A 87 -0.88 26.55 -0.39
CA THR A 87 0.33 26.92 -1.14
C THR A 87 0.49 26.19 -2.47
N ARG A 88 -0.20 25.04 -2.61
CA ARG A 88 -0.09 24.07 -3.71
C ARG A 88 1.36 23.60 -3.93
N SER A 89 2.27 23.74 -2.97
CA SER A 89 3.70 23.45 -3.15
C SER A 89 4.27 22.68 -1.97
N THR A 90 4.75 21.46 -2.21
CA THR A 90 5.41 20.66 -1.17
C THR A 90 6.65 21.35 -0.61
N GLY A 91 7.37 22.14 -1.42
CA GLY A 91 8.49 22.95 -0.94
C GLY A 91 8.08 24.04 0.03
N LYS A 92 6.96 24.73 -0.23
CA LYS A 92 6.43 25.75 0.69
C LYS A 92 5.94 25.12 2.00
N VAL A 93 5.33 23.93 1.94
CA VAL A 93 4.97 23.16 3.14
C VAL A 93 6.20 22.80 3.97
N VAL A 94 7.28 22.31 3.34
CA VAL A 94 8.54 22.03 4.05
C VAL A 94 9.06 23.28 4.76
N ASN A 95 9.14 24.41 4.05
CA ASN A 95 9.62 25.66 4.63
C ASN A 95 8.74 26.13 5.81
N TYR A 96 7.42 25.96 5.69
CA TYR A 96 6.49 26.26 6.77
C TYR A 96 6.73 25.39 8.00
N LEU A 97 6.89 24.07 7.82
CA LEU A 97 7.17 23.17 8.95
C LEU A 97 8.50 23.51 9.61
N HIS A 98 9.54 23.83 8.82
CA HIS A 98 10.85 24.21 9.34
C HIS A 98 10.80 25.54 10.10
N SER A 99 10.06 26.55 9.62
CA SER A 99 9.94 27.83 10.32
C SER A 99 9.17 27.72 11.64
N LYS A 100 8.37 26.65 11.81
CA LYS A 100 7.69 26.30 13.06
C LYS A 100 8.49 25.33 13.94
N GLY A 101 9.70 24.94 13.55
CA GLY A 101 10.51 23.97 14.31
C GLY A 101 9.90 22.56 14.35
N ILE A 102 9.04 22.21 13.38
CA ILE A 102 8.37 20.91 13.33
C ILE A 102 9.23 19.93 12.54
N TYR A 103 9.67 18.87 13.21
CA TYR A 103 10.51 17.81 12.64
C TYR A 103 9.77 16.47 12.57
N THR A 104 10.34 15.52 11.84
CA THR A 104 9.81 14.15 11.78
C THR A 104 9.94 13.45 13.15
N ARG A 105 9.28 12.30 13.31
CA ARG A 105 9.38 11.46 14.52
C ARG A 105 10.82 11.15 14.97
N LYS A 106 11.76 11.08 14.03
CA LYS A 106 13.18 10.83 14.29
C LYS A 106 14.02 12.13 14.45
N GLY A 107 13.39 13.29 14.56
CA GLY A 107 14.06 14.59 14.65
C GLY A 107 14.63 15.11 13.32
N ASN A 108 14.42 14.42 12.20
CA ASN A 108 14.95 14.85 10.90
C ASN A 108 14.14 15.98 10.26
N LYS A 109 14.80 16.77 9.42
CA LYS A 109 14.16 17.76 8.53
C LYS A 109 13.23 17.08 7.53
N TRP A 110 12.08 17.69 7.29
CA TRP A 110 11.16 17.28 6.23
C TRP A 110 11.76 17.45 4.83
N SER A 111 11.52 16.45 3.97
CA SER A 111 11.82 16.53 2.53
C SER A 111 10.55 16.69 1.72
N ARG A 112 10.66 17.25 0.50
CA ARG A 112 9.52 17.36 -0.42
C ARG A 112 8.90 15.99 -0.73
N GLN A 113 9.73 14.95 -0.79
CA GLN A 113 9.30 13.57 -1.03
C GLN A 113 8.46 13.04 0.15
N ALA A 114 8.89 13.28 1.39
CA ALA A 114 8.13 12.88 2.57
C ALA A 114 6.73 13.51 2.59
N ILE A 115 6.64 14.81 2.29
CA ILE A 115 5.35 15.50 2.15
C ILE A 115 4.51 14.91 1.01
N ALA A 116 5.12 14.63 -0.14
CA ALA A 116 4.42 14.04 -1.28
C ALA A 116 3.86 12.64 -0.98
N ILE A 117 4.60 11.82 -0.21
CA ILE A 117 4.16 10.51 0.28
C ILE A 117 2.94 10.68 1.19
N ILE A 118 3.00 11.61 2.16
CA ILE A 118 1.90 11.87 3.08
C ILE A 118 0.61 12.22 2.34
N LEU A 119 0.69 13.15 1.39
CA LEU A 119 -0.47 13.62 0.62
C LEU A 119 -1.13 12.53 -0.24
N SER A 120 -0.40 11.47 -0.60
CA SER A 120 -0.92 10.34 -1.38
C SER A 120 -1.25 9.10 -0.56
N ASN A 121 -0.89 9.06 0.73
CA ASN A 121 -1.10 7.86 1.54
C ASN A 121 -2.57 7.74 1.95
N ARG A 122 -3.26 6.77 1.37
CA ARG A 122 -4.69 6.53 1.55
C ARG A 122 -5.06 6.14 3.00
N THR A 123 -4.07 5.73 3.80
CA THR A 123 -4.24 5.48 5.26
C THR A 123 -4.81 6.71 5.97
N TYR A 124 -4.47 7.93 5.55
CA TYR A 124 -4.99 9.14 6.20
C TYR A 124 -6.49 9.36 6.02
N ARG A 125 -7.10 8.72 5.01
CA ARG A 125 -8.56 8.73 4.78
C ARG A 125 -9.24 7.41 5.15
N GLY A 126 -8.63 6.62 6.03
CA GLY A 126 -9.23 5.37 6.53
C GLY A 126 -9.17 4.18 5.57
N ARG A 127 -8.20 4.14 4.64
CA ARG A 127 -8.05 3.04 3.67
C ARG A 127 -6.73 2.30 3.85
N VAL A 128 -6.73 0.99 3.64
CA VAL A 128 -5.52 0.18 3.59
C VAL A 128 -5.35 -0.38 2.18
N SER A 129 -4.10 -0.47 1.69
CA SER A 129 -3.83 -0.90 0.32
C SER A 129 -2.52 -1.68 0.19
N TYR A 130 -2.49 -2.63 -0.74
CA TYR A 130 -1.28 -3.36 -1.14
C TYR A 130 -1.38 -3.80 -2.60
N GLY A 131 -0.44 -3.34 -3.44
CA GLY A 131 -0.58 -3.46 -4.89
C GLY A 131 -1.84 -2.74 -5.36
N ASP A 132 -2.68 -3.43 -6.13
CA ASP A 132 -3.94 -2.92 -6.65
C ASP A 132 -5.13 -3.13 -5.68
N ALA A 133 -4.93 -3.89 -4.60
CA ALA A 133 -5.97 -4.13 -3.60
C ALA A 133 -6.10 -2.93 -2.65
N GLU A 134 -7.32 -2.48 -2.40
CA GLU A 134 -7.66 -1.46 -1.41
C GLU A 134 -8.98 -1.77 -0.72
N THR A 135 -9.00 -1.65 0.61
CA THR A 135 -10.18 -1.87 1.45
C THR A 135 -10.30 -0.76 2.48
N GLU A 136 -11.47 -0.64 3.11
CA GLU A 136 -11.64 0.14 4.33
C GLU A 136 -10.73 -0.38 5.45
N GLY A 137 -10.05 0.53 6.13
CA GLY A 137 -9.14 0.22 7.22
C GLY A 137 -9.85 0.13 8.56
N LEU A 138 -9.33 -0.69 9.46
CA LEU A 138 -9.83 -0.80 10.83
C LEU A 138 -9.30 0.31 11.78
N HIS A 139 -8.85 1.42 11.23
CA HIS A 139 -8.24 2.54 11.96
C HIS A 139 -9.00 3.84 11.68
N ASP A 140 -8.93 4.77 12.63
CA ASP A 140 -9.62 6.05 12.48
C ASP A 140 -8.92 6.95 11.46
N PRO A 141 -9.65 7.60 10.56
CA PRO A 141 -9.05 8.53 9.60
C PRO A 141 -8.58 9.81 10.29
N ILE A 142 -7.40 10.32 9.91
CA ILE A 142 -6.90 11.64 10.35
C ILE A 142 -7.47 12.77 9.48
N ILE A 143 -7.72 12.47 8.20
CA ILE A 143 -8.12 13.43 7.17
C ILE A 143 -9.45 12.99 6.58
N GLU A 144 -10.38 13.94 6.49
CA GLU A 144 -11.65 13.74 5.81
C GLU A 144 -11.42 13.34 4.33
N PRO A 145 -12.16 12.35 3.80
CA PRO A 145 -12.02 11.93 2.40
C PRO A 145 -12.07 13.10 1.40
N ALA A 146 -12.97 14.06 1.59
CA ALA A 146 -13.10 15.23 0.72
C ALA A 146 -11.81 16.06 0.63
N LEU A 147 -11.16 16.34 1.76
CA LEU A 147 -9.88 17.06 1.79
C LEU A 147 -8.77 16.28 1.11
N PHE A 148 -8.74 14.96 1.31
CA PHE A 148 -7.76 14.09 0.66
C PHE A 148 -7.91 14.10 -0.87
N TYR A 149 -9.13 13.98 -1.39
CA TYR A 149 -9.38 14.04 -2.82
C TYR A 149 -9.08 15.42 -3.41
N LYS A 150 -9.42 16.50 -2.69
CA LYS A 150 -9.10 17.88 -3.09
C LYS A 150 -7.59 18.08 -3.23
N ALA A 151 -6.79 17.59 -2.28
CA ALA A 151 -5.33 17.68 -2.33
C ALA A 151 -4.76 16.90 -3.53
N ASN A 152 -5.24 15.68 -3.76
CA ASN A 152 -4.77 14.87 -4.88
C ASN A 152 -5.17 15.46 -6.25
N ALA A 153 -6.35 16.08 -6.38
CA ALA A 153 -6.75 16.78 -7.60
C ALA A 153 -5.80 17.95 -7.94
N VAL A 154 -5.36 18.72 -6.94
CA VAL A 154 -4.36 19.79 -7.12
C VAL A 154 -3.04 19.23 -7.63
N LYS A 155 -2.59 18.10 -7.06
CA LYS A 155 -1.36 17.41 -7.46
C LYS A 155 -1.43 16.94 -8.91
N GLU A 156 -2.54 16.33 -9.32
CA GLU A 156 -2.72 15.83 -10.69
C GLU A 156 -2.79 16.95 -11.74
N ARG A 157 -3.45 18.07 -11.44
CA ARG A 157 -3.46 19.25 -12.33
C ARG A 157 -2.04 19.77 -12.59
N LYS A 158 -1.19 19.83 -11.56
CA LYS A 158 0.21 20.22 -11.72
C LYS A 158 1.02 19.23 -12.55
N ARG A 159 0.71 17.94 -12.46
CA ARG A 159 1.36 16.91 -13.28
C ARG A 159 0.98 17.04 -14.76
N ARG A 160 -0.31 17.28 -15.06
CA ARG A 160 -0.81 17.46 -16.44
C ARG A 160 -0.41 18.78 -17.08
N GLY A 161 -0.32 19.86 -16.30
CA GLY A 161 0.07 21.19 -16.77
C GLY A 161 1.58 21.39 -16.95
N ARG A 162 2.42 20.37 -16.70
CA ARG A 162 3.84 20.42 -16.99
C ARG A 162 4.04 19.90 -18.43
N PRO A 163 4.42 20.75 -19.40
CA PRO A 163 4.72 20.30 -20.75
C PRO A 163 5.76 19.17 -20.70
N LEU A 164 5.61 18.16 -21.56
CA LEU A 164 6.59 17.08 -21.75
C LEU A 164 7.86 17.63 -22.42
N LEU A 165 8.56 18.57 -21.79
CA LEU A 165 9.83 19.08 -22.28
C LEU A 165 10.99 18.27 -21.68
N SER A 166 11.72 17.65 -22.61
CA SER A 166 13.03 16.98 -22.53
C SER A 166 13.20 15.83 -21.54
N ARG A 167 13.02 14.60 -22.05
CA ARG A 167 13.72 13.40 -21.54
C ARG A 167 14.61 12.77 -22.62
N SER A 168 15.12 13.59 -23.54
CA SER A 168 16.13 13.20 -24.53
C SER A 168 17.19 14.29 -24.62
N LEU A 169 18.44 13.87 -24.81
CA LEU A 169 19.71 14.62 -24.83
C LEU A 169 20.33 14.92 -23.45
N ALA A 170 20.85 13.87 -22.83
CA ALA A 170 22.11 13.92 -22.08
C ALA A 170 22.72 12.51 -22.00
N ARG A 171 23.25 12.01 -23.11
CA ARG A 171 24.28 10.96 -23.11
C ARG A 171 25.31 11.29 -24.19
N LYS A 172 26.57 11.16 -23.78
CA LYS A 172 27.85 11.20 -24.51
C LYS A 172 28.50 12.58 -24.69
N HIS A 173 29.34 12.92 -23.71
CA HIS A 173 30.78 13.05 -24.01
C HIS A 173 31.41 11.67 -23.82
#